data_AF-R9JG85-F1
#
_entry.id   AF-R9JG85-F1
#
_cell.length_a   1.000
_cell.length_b   1.000
_cell.length_c   1.000
_cell.angle_alpha   90.00
_cell.angle_beta   90.00
_cell.angle_gamma   90.00
#
_symmetry.space_group_name_H-M   'P 1'
#
loop_
_entity.id
_entity.type
_entity.pdbx_description
1 polymer ?
#
loop_
_entity_poly.entity_id
_entity_poly.type
_entity_poly.pdbx_seq_one_letter_code
_entity_poly.pdbx_strand_id
1 'polypeptide(L)'
;MEEYTLKTNFAALEDAQANEYLMDFGQIIEKAFEHSDSRPRLLGNLLVLERYCNTVRQGLAGQGHEAKLSVCLRYAQGLLWDYLGGRIAAADFQDFANDYFAWLLEHCVGPSIDLYESLYAEYFADSCPESYEWFAVEWSSGLLMQLVSIEGGRVDHEDFEECGNLDFYGPLSMLDMLEDVCIYLTDTPVASNRGTDLEEAMTQVRKNSLFQEIVMHVQNDLQTALLAAPAEWEALRKEYGQHTILPEQYAARMLEY
;
A
#
# COMPACT_ATOMS: atom_id res chain seq x y z
N MET A 1 -3.20 -27.94 -13.99
CA MET A 1 -2.61 -26.62 -14.25
C MET A 1 -1.52 -26.43 -13.22
N GLU A 2 -0.43 -25.79 -13.61
CA GLU A 2 0.63 -25.40 -12.68
C GLU A 2 0.04 -24.35 -11.71
N GLU A 3 0.30 -24.50 -10.41
CA GLU A 3 -0.23 -23.57 -9.41
C GLU A 3 0.61 -22.29 -9.41
N TYR A 4 -0.03 -21.12 -9.53
CA TYR A 4 0.67 -19.84 -9.49
C TYR A 4 1.25 -19.55 -8.09
N THR A 5 2.40 -18.89 -8.07
CA THR A 5 3.10 -18.49 -6.84
C THR A 5 3.70 -17.09 -7.00
N LEU A 6 4.25 -16.51 -5.93
CA LEU A 6 5.03 -15.26 -6.02
C LEU A 6 6.23 -15.35 -6.98
N LYS A 7 6.69 -16.56 -7.32
CA LYS A 7 7.79 -16.81 -8.26
C LYS A 7 7.34 -16.96 -9.71
N THR A 8 6.03 -16.91 -9.98
CA THR A 8 5.51 -16.96 -11.34
C THR A 8 6.05 -15.77 -12.13
N ASN A 9 6.67 -16.02 -13.28
CA ASN A 9 7.09 -14.96 -14.18
C ASN A 9 5.85 -14.37 -14.88
N PHE A 10 5.29 -13.30 -14.31
CA PHE A 10 4.08 -12.66 -14.81
C PHE A 10 4.20 -12.22 -16.28
N ALA A 11 5.37 -11.70 -16.68
CA ALA A 11 5.61 -11.24 -18.05
C ALA A 11 5.59 -12.37 -19.10
N ALA A 12 5.68 -13.64 -18.68
CA ALA A 12 5.60 -14.80 -19.56
C ALA A 12 4.20 -15.43 -19.64
N LEU A 13 3.21 -14.87 -18.93
CA LEU A 13 1.84 -15.35 -18.95
C LEU A 13 1.09 -14.83 -20.18
N GLU A 14 0.27 -15.70 -20.78
CA GLU A 14 -0.70 -15.29 -21.80
C GLU A 14 -1.88 -14.54 -21.13
N ASP A 15 -2.70 -13.84 -21.92
CA ASP A 15 -3.72 -12.88 -21.46
C ASP A 15 -4.64 -13.46 -20.38
N ALA A 16 -5.21 -14.64 -20.63
CA ALA A 16 -6.11 -15.31 -19.69
C ALA A 16 -5.39 -15.73 -18.41
N GLN A 17 -4.11 -16.11 -18.51
CA GLN A 17 -3.29 -16.52 -17.37
C GLN A 17 -2.86 -15.32 -16.52
N ALA A 18 -2.52 -14.20 -17.16
CA ALA A 18 -2.19 -12.96 -16.47
C ALA A 18 -3.39 -12.43 -15.68
N ASN A 19 -4.59 -12.45 -16.27
CA ASN A 19 -5.82 -12.09 -15.57
C ASN A 19 -6.12 -13.02 -14.39
N GLU A 20 -6.07 -14.34 -14.61
CA GLU A 20 -6.26 -15.34 -13.54
C GLU A 20 -5.24 -15.15 -12.41
N TYR A 21 -3.97 -14.91 -12.74
CA TYR A 21 -2.91 -14.66 -11.77
C TYR A 21 -3.21 -13.44 -10.88
N LEU A 22 -3.67 -12.32 -11.45
CA LEU A 22 -4.00 -11.12 -10.67
C LEU A 22 -5.25 -11.33 -9.81
N MET A 23 -6.29 -11.99 -10.35
CA MET A 23 -7.48 -12.34 -9.58
C MET A 23 -7.17 -13.24 -8.38
N ASP A 24 -6.25 -14.18 -8.55
CA ASP A 24 -5.84 -15.11 -7.50
C ASP A 24 -4.68 -14.57 -6.64
N PHE A 25 -4.16 -13.36 -6.92
CA PHE A 25 -2.94 -12.87 -6.27
C PHE A 25 -3.08 -12.78 -4.75
N GLY A 26 -4.27 -12.44 -4.23
CA GLY A 26 -4.54 -12.47 -2.80
C GLY A 26 -4.38 -13.87 -2.20
N GLN A 27 -4.90 -14.91 -2.87
CA GLN A 27 -4.75 -16.30 -2.42
C GLN A 27 -3.29 -16.76 -2.52
N ILE A 28 -2.57 -16.32 -3.57
CA ILE A 28 -1.15 -16.59 -3.75
C ILE A 28 -0.33 -16.03 -2.58
N ILE A 29 -0.60 -14.79 -2.17
CA ILE A 29 0.09 -14.15 -1.05
C ILE A 29 -0.28 -14.85 0.26
N GLU A 30 -1.57 -15.07 0.54
CA GLU A 30 -2.00 -15.72 1.79
C GLU A 30 -1.39 -17.10 1.94
N LYS A 31 -1.32 -17.89 0.85
CA LYS A 31 -0.63 -19.18 0.85
C LYS A 31 0.87 -19.04 1.11
N ALA A 32 1.53 -18.04 0.54
CA ALA A 32 2.96 -17.80 0.75
C ALA A 32 3.28 -17.44 2.22
N PHE A 33 2.37 -16.74 2.90
CA PHE A 33 2.51 -16.28 4.29
C PHE A 33 1.70 -17.11 5.31
N GLU A 34 1.17 -18.27 4.93
CA GLU A 34 0.27 -19.10 5.77
C GLU A 34 0.90 -19.47 7.13
N HIS A 35 2.23 -19.61 7.18
CA HIS A 35 2.97 -19.97 8.38
C HIS A 35 3.81 -18.82 8.96
N SER A 36 3.60 -17.59 8.47
CA SER A 36 4.28 -16.40 8.99
C SER A 36 3.49 -15.77 10.13
N ASP A 37 4.19 -15.22 11.12
CA ASP A 37 3.60 -14.32 12.11
C ASP A 37 3.34 -12.94 11.50
N SER A 38 2.85 -12.00 12.32
CA SER A 38 2.50 -10.65 11.87
C SER A 38 3.70 -9.86 11.35
N ARG A 39 4.94 -10.15 11.78
CA ARG A 39 6.10 -9.32 11.42
C ARG A 39 6.55 -9.44 9.95
N PRO A 40 6.74 -10.63 9.36
CA PRO A 40 6.97 -10.77 7.92
C PRO A 40 5.81 -10.22 7.09
N ARG A 41 4.56 -10.40 7.54
CA ARG A 41 3.38 -9.82 6.88
C ARG A 41 3.41 -8.29 6.88
N LEU A 42 3.76 -7.69 8.02
CA LEU A 42 3.96 -6.24 8.14
C LEU A 42 5.11 -5.75 7.26
N LEU A 43 6.25 -6.44 7.27
CA LEU A 43 7.37 -6.09 6.41
C LEU A 43 6.97 -6.11 4.94
N GLY A 44 6.25 -7.15 4.48
CA GLY A 44 5.76 -7.24 3.10
C GLY A 44 4.91 -6.04 2.70
N ASN A 45 4.00 -5.62 3.58
CA ASN A 45 3.23 -4.39 3.37
C ASN A 45 4.13 -3.15 3.31
N LEU A 46 5.05 -2.99 4.26
CA LEU A 46 5.91 -1.81 4.36
C LEU A 46 6.86 -1.64 3.19
N LEU A 47 7.44 -2.72 2.67
CA LEU A 47 8.34 -2.65 1.51
C LEU A 47 7.62 -2.09 0.28
N VAL A 48 6.39 -2.54 0.04
CA VAL A 48 5.57 -2.07 -1.08
C VAL A 48 5.06 -0.64 -0.86
N LEU A 49 4.60 -0.34 0.36
CA LEU A 49 4.16 1.02 0.74
C LEU A 49 5.29 2.05 0.59
N GLU A 50 6.53 1.71 0.99
CA GLU A 50 7.67 2.62 0.81
C GLU A 50 7.92 2.95 -0.66
N ARG A 51 7.82 1.96 -1.56
CA ARG A 51 7.96 2.22 -3.01
C ARG A 51 6.92 3.21 -3.52
N TYR A 52 5.66 3.04 -3.12
CA TYR A 52 4.59 3.95 -3.48
C TYR A 52 4.87 5.37 -2.96
N CYS A 53 5.15 5.49 -1.67
CA CYS A 53 5.45 6.75 -1.02
C CYS A 53 6.68 7.46 -1.64
N ASN A 54 7.70 6.72 -2.06
CA ASN A 54 8.85 7.28 -2.75
C ASN A 54 8.53 7.74 -4.17
N THR A 55 7.68 7.02 -4.90
CA THR A 55 7.16 7.49 -6.19
C THR A 55 6.42 8.82 -6.02
N VAL A 56 5.60 8.97 -4.98
CA VAL A 56 4.93 10.25 -4.67
C VAL A 56 5.94 11.36 -4.39
N ARG A 57 6.91 11.12 -3.51
CA ARG A 57 7.98 12.10 -3.19
C ARG A 57 8.76 12.51 -4.44
N GLN A 58 9.03 11.56 -5.34
CA GLN A 58 9.72 11.82 -6.60
C GLN A 58 8.86 12.67 -7.55
N GLY A 59 7.56 12.38 -7.66
CA GLY A 59 6.63 13.19 -8.45
C GLY A 59 6.57 14.64 -7.97
N LEU A 60 6.48 14.83 -6.65
CA LEU A 60 6.51 16.15 -6.01
C LEU A 60 7.79 16.91 -6.33
N ALA A 61 8.95 16.25 -6.20
CA ALA A 61 10.24 16.84 -6.54
C ALA A 61 10.30 17.26 -8.02
N GLY A 62 9.76 16.42 -8.92
CA GLY A 62 9.69 16.69 -10.36
C GLY A 62 8.81 17.89 -10.72
N GLN A 63 7.78 18.17 -9.92
CA GLN A 63 6.91 19.35 -10.06
C GLN A 63 7.50 20.62 -9.39
N GLY A 64 8.69 20.52 -8.78
CA GLY A 64 9.34 21.63 -8.06
C GLY A 64 8.76 21.90 -6.67
N HIS A 65 7.94 20.98 -6.15
CA HIS A 65 7.42 21.03 -4.78
C HIS A 65 8.42 20.45 -3.79
N GLU A 66 8.16 20.68 -2.50
CA GLU A 66 8.92 20.00 -1.45
C GLU A 66 8.58 18.49 -1.48
N ALA A 67 9.60 17.63 -1.55
CA ALA A 67 9.46 16.18 -1.64
C ALA A 67 9.04 15.54 -0.30
N LYS A 68 7.97 16.04 0.29
CA LYS A 68 7.52 15.74 1.65
C LYS A 68 6.07 15.32 1.62
N LEU A 69 5.82 14.10 2.12
CA LEU A 69 4.46 13.62 2.39
C LEU A 69 3.84 14.36 3.58
N SER A 70 2.52 14.24 3.77
CA SER A 70 1.80 14.72 4.95
C SER A 70 2.44 14.22 6.26
N VAL A 71 2.30 15.03 7.33
CA VAL A 71 2.92 14.75 8.63
C VAL A 71 2.33 13.47 9.23
N CYS A 72 1.00 13.30 9.15
CA CYS A 72 0.31 12.11 9.64
C CYS A 72 0.80 10.83 8.95
N LEU A 73 0.92 10.81 7.61
CA LEU A 73 1.41 9.64 6.88
C LEU A 73 2.85 9.30 7.26
N ARG A 74 3.74 10.29 7.33
CA ARG A 74 5.13 10.06 7.77
C ARG A 74 5.20 9.52 9.20
N TYR A 75 4.33 10.01 10.09
CA TYR A 75 4.27 9.56 11.47
C TYR A 75 3.76 8.11 11.56
N ALA A 76 2.68 7.77 10.84
CA ALA A 76 2.16 6.41 10.74
C ALA A 76 3.20 5.42 10.19
N GLN A 77 3.90 5.78 9.10
CA GLN A 77 5.03 4.98 8.59
C GLN A 77 6.12 4.78 9.63
N GLY A 78 6.46 5.83 10.39
CA GLY A 78 7.42 5.76 11.49
C GLY A 78 7.02 4.74 12.55
N LEU A 79 5.78 4.79 13.01
CA LEU A 79 5.23 3.87 14.02
C LEU A 79 5.26 2.42 13.54
N LEU A 80 4.85 2.15 12.30
CA LEU A 80 4.86 0.79 11.75
C LEU A 80 6.28 0.21 11.67
N TRP A 81 7.26 1.00 11.22
CA TRP A 81 8.67 0.58 11.20
C TRP A 81 9.27 0.41 12.59
N ASP A 82 8.88 1.26 13.54
CA ASP A 82 9.36 1.18 14.92
C ASP A 82 8.77 -0.02 15.66
N TYR A 83 7.51 -0.36 15.40
CA TYR A 83 6.90 -1.60 15.89
C TYR A 83 7.57 -2.83 15.27
N LEU A 84 7.80 -2.83 13.95
CA LEU A 84 8.50 -3.93 13.27
C LEU A 84 9.90 -4.13 13.87
N GLY A 85 10.63 -3.04 14.14
CA GLY A 85 11.95 -3.07 14.78
C GLY A 85 11.94 -3.36 16.28
N GLY A 86 10.77 -3.56 16.91
CA GLY A 86 10.63 -3.81 18.35
C GLY A 86 11.00 -2.61 19.24
N ARG A 87 10.99 -1.39 18.70
CA ARG A 87 11.26 -0.14 19.43
C ARG A 87 10.05 0.34 20.23
N ILE A 88 8.84 0.02 19.75
CA ILE A 88 7.56 0.34 20.39
C ILE A 88 6.63 -0.88 20.35
N ALA A 89 5.62 -0.90 21.21
CA ALA A 89 4.53 -1.87 21.22
C ALA A 89 3.24 -1.24 20.67
N ALA A 90 2.25 -2.08 20.32
CA ALA A 90 0.97 -1.58 19.81
C ALA A 90 0.23 -0.66 20.79
N ALA A 91 0.37 -0.92 22.10
CA ALA A 91 -0.18 -0.06 23.14
C ALA A 91 0.40 1.37 23.14
N ASP A 92 1.60 1.58 22.61
CA ASP A 92 2.23 2.91 22.55
C ASP A 92 1.60 3.81 21.47
N PHE A 93 0.91 3.23 20.48
CA PHE A 93 0.31 3.96 19.37
C PHE A 93 -1.20 3.74 19.19
N GLN A 94 -1.85 2.96 20.05
CA GLN A 94 -3.28 2.64 19.91
C GLN A 94 -4.19 3.88 19.84
N ASP A 95 -3.90 4.94 20.61
CA ASP A 95 -4.74 6.14 20.61
C ASP A 95 -4.59 6.87 19.28
N PHE A 96 -3.35 7.01 18.79
CA PHE A 96 -3.10 7.55 17.45
C PHE A 96 -3.75 6.70 16.34
N ALA A 97 -3.73 5.37 16.44
CA ALA A 97 -4.33 4.50 15.43
C ALA A 97 -5.85 4.72 15.31
N ASN A 98 -6.54 4.79 16.46
CA ASN A 98 -7.98 5.07 16.50
C ASN A 98 -8.29 6.47 15.96
N ASP A 99 -7.53 7.48 16.40
CA ASP A 99 -7.70 8.87 15.93
C ASP A 99 -7.45 8.99 14.42
N TYR A 100 -6.42 8.31 13.91
CA TYR A 100 -6.04 8.33 12.51
C TYR A 100 -7.09 7.67 11.61
N PHE A 101 -7.63 6.53 12.05
CA PHE A 101 -8.70 5.84 11.32
C PHE A 101 -10.02 6.62 11.38
N ALA A 102 -10.38 7.18 12.53
CA ALA A 102 -11.56 8.04 12.63
C ALA A 102 -11.48 9.24 11.69
N TRP A 103 -10.31 9.89 11.63
CA TRP A 103 -10.06 10.99 10.71
C TRP A 103 -10.14 10.59 9.22
N LEU A 104 -9.63 9.41 8.86
CA LEU A 104 -9.84 8.84 7.51
C LEU A 104 -11.34 8.65 7.21
N LEU A 105 -12.11 8.10 8.14
CA LEU A 105 -13.55 7.90 7.95
C LEU A 105 -14.28 9.23 7.73
N GLU A 106 -13.90 10.30 8.43
CA GLU A 106 -14.47 11.63 8.18
C GLU A 106 -14.19 12.13 6.77
N HIS A 107 -12.99 11.87 6.24
CA HIS A 107 -12.66 12.20 4.87
C HIS A 107 -13.52 11.41 3.87
N CYS A 108 -13.67 10.10 4.08
CA CYS A 108 -14.40 9.22 3.16
C CYS A 108 -15.92 9.38 3.21
N VAL A 109 -16.50 9.63 4.38
CA VAL A 109 -17.97 9.60 4.61
C VAL A 109 -18.55 11.00 4.88
N GLY A 110 -17.71 11.98 5.22
CA GLY A 110 -18.09 13.32 5.64
C GLY A 110 -17.99 13.53 7.16
N PRO A 111 -18.04 14.79 7.62
CA PRO A 111 -17.74 15.15 9.01
C PRO A 111 -18.75 14.54 9.99
N SER A 112 -18.22 13.99 11.09
CA SER A 112 -19.01 13.61 12.25
C SER A 112 -18.94 14.74 13.28
N ILE A 113 -20.10 15.18 13.78
CA ILE A 113 -20.20 16.33 14.70
C ILE A 113 -19.43 16.08 16.01
N ASP A 114 -19.19 14.82 16.38
CA ASP A 114 -18.65 14.43 17.69
C ASP A 114 -17.10 14.28 17.72
N LEU A 115 -16.43 14.25 16.56
CA LEU A 115 -14.98 14.05 16.43
C LEU A 115 -14.17 15.36 16.57
N TYR A 116 -14.82 16.50 16.37
CA TYR A 116 -14.19 17.81 16.21
C TYR A 116 -13.57 18.42 17.49
N GLU A 117 -13.92 17.97 18.70
CA GLU A 117 -13.42 18.59 19.94
C GLU A 117 -12.19 17.91 20.55
N SER A 118 -11.85 16.68 20.15
CA SER A 118 -10.73 15.91 20.75
C SER A 118 -9.57 15.55 19.81
N LEU A 119 -9.77 15.56 18.50
CA LEU A 119 -8.81 15.01 17.52
C LEU A 119 -7.70 15.96 17.04
N TYR A 120 -7.63 17.20 17.54
CA TYR A 120 -6.66 18.18 17.06
C TYR A 120 -5.28 18.01 17.70
N ALA A 121 -4.64 16.88 17.42
CA ALA A 121 -3.20 16.74 17.53
C ALA A 121 -2.50 17.48 16.37
N GLU A 122 -1.26 17.91 16.59
CA GLU A 122 -0.41 18.59 15.59
C GLU A 122 -0.25 17.82 14.27
N TYR A 123 -0.52 16.51 14.28
CA TYR A 123 -0.40 15.62 13.14
C TYR A 123 -1.48 15.80 12.06
N PHE A 124 -2.63 16.40 12.40
CA PHE A 124 -3.80 16.48 11.49
C PHE A 124 -4.15 17.91 11.06
N ALA A 125 -3.71 18.93 11.81
CA ALA A 125 -4.14 20.32 11.62
C ALA A 125 -3.49 21.01 10.40
N ASP A 126 -2.22 20.74 10.10
CA ASP A 126 -1.42 21.47 9.11
C ASP A 126 -0.98 20.61 7.90
N SER A 127 -1.46 19.36 7.80
CA SER A 127 -1.03 18.43 6.74
C SER A 127 -2.15 17.55 6.21
N CYS A 128 -3.18 18.18 5.63
CA CYS A 128 -4.18 17.43 4.87
C CYS A 128 -3.48 16.71 3.70
N PRO A 129 -3.61 15.38 3.59
CA PRO A 129 -3.08 14.63 2.46
C PRO A 129 -3.74 15.11 1.16
N GLU A 130 -2.92 15.17 0.12
CA GLU A 130 -3.43 15.38 -1.24
C GLU A 130 -4.02 14.06 -1.78
N SER A 131 -4.74 14.13 -2.91
CA SER A 131 -5.42 12.97 -3.53
C SER A 131 -4.54 11.73 -3.64
N TYR A 132 -3.28 11.89 -4.06
CA TYR A 132 -2.29 10.84 -4.25
C TYR A 132 -1.70 10.27 -2.94
N GLU A 133 -2.02 10.83 -1.77
CA GLU A 133 -1.58 10.30 -0.48
C GLU A 133 -2.67 9.49 0.24
N TRP A 134 -3.95 9.74 -0.08
CA TRP A 134 -5.07 9.12 0.63
C TRP A 134 -5.06 7.60 0.58
N PHE A 135 -4.59 7.00 -0.51
CA PHE A 135 -4.38 5.56 -0.59
C PHE A 135 -3.37 5.05 0.45
N ALA A 136 -2.23 5.72 0.60
CA ALA A 136 -1.20 5.36 1.58
C ALA A 136 -1.67 5.62 3.02
N VAL A 137 -2.50 6.65 3.22
CA VAL A 137 -3.16 6.94 4.51
C VAL A 137 -4.11 5.83 4.89
N GLU A 138 -5.02 5.45 3.99
CA GLU A 138 -5.95 4.34 4.18
C GLU A 138 -5.21 3.05 4.55
N TRP A 139 -4.22 2.69 3.74
CA TRP A 139 -3.42 1.48 3.97
C TRP A 139 -2.69 1.51 5.32
N SER A 140 -1.97 2.57 5.63
CA SER A 140 -1.21 2.65 6.89
C SER A 140 -2.13 2.71 8.12
N SER A 141 -3.31 3.32 8.02
CA SER A 141 -4.31 3.33 9.10
C SER A 141 -4.84 1.92 9.40
N GLY A 142 -5.16 1.14 8.35
CA GLY A 142 -5.62 -0.24 8.49
C GLY A 142 -4.56 -1.13 9.14
N LEU A 143 -3.28 -0.99 8.74
CA LEU A 143 -2.18 -1.75 9.36
C LEU A 143 -2.03 -1.45 10.85
N LEU A 144 -2.09 -0.16 11.24
CA LEU A 144 -2.01 0.23 12.65
C LEU A 144 -3.16 -0.36 13.46
N MET A 145 -4.40 -0.26 12.96
CA MET A 145 -5.58 -0.80 13.63
C MET A 145 -5.53 -2.33 13.78
N GLN A 146 -5.15 -3.04 12.72
CA GLN A 146 -4.97 -4.49 12.76
C GLN A 146 -3.90 -4.91 13.78
N LEU A 147 -2.77 -4.20 13.84
CA LEU A 147 -1.72 -4.47 14.83
C LEU A 147 -2.20 -4.28 16.27
N VAL A 148 -2.96 -3.20 16.54
CA VAL A 148 -3.55 -2.96 17.86
C VAL A 148 -4.48 -4.11 18.24
N SER A 149 -5.36 -4.52 17.33
CA SER A 149 -6.28 -5.64 17.55
C SER A 149 -5.56 -6.96 17.82
N ILE A 150 -4.60 -7.34 16.97
CA ILE A 150 -3.83 -8.59 17.08
C ILE A 150 -3.09 -8.69 18.42
N GLU A 151 -2.59 -7.57 18.94
CA GLU A 151 -1.87 -7.50 20.22
C GLU A 151 -2.82 -7.35 21.44
N GLY A 152 -4.14 -7.36 21.22
CA GLY A 152 -5.16 -7.26 22.27
C GLY A 152 -5.35 -5.85 22.84
N GLY A 153 -4.98 -4.82 22.07
CA GLY A 153 -5.17 -3.41 22.42
C GLY A 153 -6.60 -2.93 22.21
N ARG A 154 -6.83 -1.64 22.49
CA ARG A 154 -8.14 -1.00 22.33
C ARG A 154 -8.34 -0.54 20.87
N VAL A 155 -9.38 -1.04 20.23
CA VAL A 155 -9.91 -0.55 18.96
C VAL A 155 -11.32 -0.02 19.16
N ASP A 156 -11.61 1.18 18.65
CA ASP A 156 -12.90 1.87 18.80
C ASP A 156 -13.84 1.61 17.61
N HIS A 157 -13.39 0.81 16.64
CA HIS A 157 -14.08 0.54 15.39
C HIS A 157 -14.31 -0.97 15.22
N GLU A 158 -15.58 -1.37 15.11
CA GLU A 158 -16.05 -2.77 15.08
C GLU A 158 -15.35 -3.61 13.99
N ASP A 159 -15.00 -3.00 12.86
CA ASP A 159 -14.31 -3.66 11.73
C ASP A 159 -12.95 -4.27 12.12
N PHE A 160 -12.36 -3.84 13.24
CA PHE A 160 -11.06 -4.31 13.72
C PHE A 160 -11.14 -5.10 15.04
N GLU A 161 -12.31 -5.42 15.59
CA GLU A 161 -12.41 -6.08 16.91
C GLU A 161 -11.77 -7.49 16.95
N GLU A 162 -11.72 -8.20 15.82
CA GLU A 162 -11.24 -9.59 15.75
C GLU A 162 -10.27 -9.82 14.57
N CYS A 163 -9.16 -9.09 14.53
CA CYS A 163 -8.13 -9.31 13.50
C CYS A 163 -7.30 -10.56 13.83
N GLY A 164 -7.37 -11.59 12.98
CA GLY A 164 -6.61 -12.83 13.16
C GLY A 164 -5.13 -12.72 12.73
N ASN A 165 -4.87 -12.05 11.61
CA ASN A 165 -3.55 -11.78 11.05
C ASN A 165 -3.57 -10.44 10.31
N LEU A 166 -2.39 -9.85 10.09
CA LEU A 166 -2.28 -8.75 9.15
C LEU A 166 -2.62 -9.21 7.73
N ASP A 167 -3.53 -8.50 7.08
CA ASP A 167 -3.88 -8.73 5.69
C ASP A 167 -2.87 -8.09 4.72
N PHE A 168 -3.13 -8.32 3.44
CA PHE A 168 -2.41 -7.68 2.33
C PHE A 168 -3.37 -6.85 1.46
N TYR A 169 -4.34 -6.16 2.10
CA TYR A 169 -5.25 -5.26 1.39
C TYR A 169 -4.47 -4.26 0.52
N GLY A 170 -3.46 -3.61 1.09
CA GLY A 170 -2.73 -2.56 0.40
C GLY A 170 -1.97 -3.01 -0.86
N PRO A 171 -1.14 -4.08 -0.85
CA PRO A 171 -0.49 -4.53 -2.08
C PRO A 171 -1.48 -4.96 -3.16
N LEU A 172 -2.64 -5.52 -2.79
CA LEU A 172 -3.69 -5.91 -3.73
C LEU A 172 -4.35 -4.67 -4.35
N SER A 173 -4.84 -3.76 -3.52
CA SER A 173 -5.48 -2.52 -3.96
C SER A 173 -4.52 -1.62 -4.73
N MET A 174 -3.22 -1.64 -4.40
CA MET A 174 -2.20 -0.90 -5.16
C MET A 174 -2.04 -1.46 -6.58
N LEU A 175 -2.04 -2.78 -6.76
CA LEU A 175 -1.94 -3.37 -8.10
C LEU A 175 -3.17 -3.07 -8.95
N ASP A 176 -4.36 -3.14 -8.35
CA ASP A 176 -5.62 -2.77 -9.01
C ASP A 176 -5.61 -1.30 -9.46
N MET A 177 -5.29 -0.39 -8.53
CA MET A 177 -5.16 1.04 -8.83
C MET A 177 -4.07 1.34 -9.87
N LEU A 178 -2.90 0.69 -9.78
CA LEU A 178 -1.80 0.94 -10.71
C LEU A 178 -2.07 0.37 -12.11
N GLU A 179 -2.97 -0.62 -12.26
CA GLU A 179 -3.43 -1.09 -13.56
C GLU A 179 -4.16 0.03 -14.30
N ASP A 180 -5.10 0.68 -13.62
CA ASP A 180 -5.84 1.84 -14.12
C ASP A 180 -4.92 3.04 -14.40
N VAL A 181 -4.03 3.36 -13.46
CA VAL A 181 -3.02 4.42 -13.64
C VAL A 181 -2.16 4.14 -14.88
N CYS A 182 -1.79 2.88 -15.13
CA CYS A 182 -1.01 2.51 -16.31
C CYS A 182 -1.75 2.75 -17.63
N ILE A 183 -3.10 2.64 -17.66
CA ILE A 183 -3.89 3.04 -18.84
C ILE A 183 -3.62 4.51 -19.16
N TYR A 184 -3.69 5.37 -18.14
CA TYR A 184 -3.42 6.80 -18.27
C TYR A 184 -1.96 7.11 -18.62
N LEU A 185 -0.99 6.50 -17.93
CA LEU A 185 0.44 6.79 -18.10
C LEU A 185 1.00 6.35 -19.46
N THR A 186 0.44 5.28 -20.01
CA THR A 186 0.88 4.70 -21.29
C THR A 186 0.05 5.18 -22.48
N ASP A 187 -0.90 6.08 -22.23
CA ASP A 187 -1.85 6.59 -23.24
C ASP A 187 -2.56 5.45 -23.97
N THR A 188 -2.91 4.37 -23.24
CA THR A 188 -3.55 3.18 -23.81
C THR A 188 -4.96 3.55 -24.29
N PRO A 189 -5.31 3.29 -25.57
CA PRO A 189 -6.61 3.67 -26.11
C PRO A 189 -7.76 2.96 -25.39
N VAL A 190 -8.75 3.73 -24.92
CA VAL A 190 -10.01 3.20 -24.37
C VAL A 190 -11.14 3.65 -25.29
N ALA A 191 -11.86 2.70 -25.90
CA ALA A 191 -12.89 3.01 -26.89
C ALA A 191 -14.11 3.72 -26.26
N SER A 192 -14.47 3.36 -25.02
CA SER A 192 -15.48 4.04 -24.21
C SER A 192 -15.34 3.65 -22.72
N ASN A 193 -16.03 4.36 -21.82
CA ASN A 193 -16.04 4.04 -20.39
C ASN A 193 -16.95 2.84 -20.04
N ARG A 194 -17.24 1.96 -21.01
CA ARG A 194 -18.01 0.73 -20.77
C ARG A 194 -17.06 -0.35 -20.24
N GLY A 195 -17.55 -1.18 -19.32
CA GLY A 195 -16.71 -2.21 -18.68
C GLY A 195 -15.99 -3.15 -19.65
N THR A 196 -16.59 -3.48 -20.80
CA THR A 196 -15.93 -4.33 -21.82
C THR A 196 -14.73 -3.66 -22.49
N ASP A 197 -14.81 -2.34 -22.71
CA ASP A 197 -13.77 -1.59 -23.40
C ASP A 197 -12.63 -1.25 -22.43
N LEU A 198 -12.94 -1.10 -21.14
CA LEU A 198 -11.96 -0.98 -20.06
C LEU A 198 -11.18 -2.30 -19.87
N GLU A 199 -11.86 -3.44 -19.86
CA GLU A 199 -11.20 -4.75 -19.74
C GLU A 199 -10.24 -5.04 -20.90
N GLU A 200 -10.58 -4.59 -22.11
CA GLU A 200 -9.68 -4.68 -23.26
C GLU A 200 -8.43 -3.81 -23.07
N ALA A 201 -8.57 -2.60 -22.53
CA ALA A 201 -7.45 -1.73 -22.20
C ALA A 201 -6.57 -2.32 -21.08
N MET A 202 -7.18 -2.87 -20.01
CA MET A 202 -6.47 -3.57 -18.94
C MET A 202 -5.68 -4.76 -19.49
N THR A 203 -6.27 -5.55 -20.40
CA THR A 203 -5.57 -6.66 -21.06
C THR A 203 -4.34 -6.19 -21.84
N GLN A 204 -4.38 -5.01 -22.47
CA GLN A 204 -3.22 -4.42 -23.13
C GLN A 204 -2.18 -3.92 -22.12
N VAL A 205 -2.62 -3.29 -21.03
CA VAL A 205 -1.74 -2.81 -19.95
C VAL A 205 -0.99 -3.97 -19.28
N ARG A 206 -1.65 -5.12 -19.04
CA ARG A 206 -1.01 -6.32 -18.48
C ARG A 206 0.18 -6.84 -19.30
N LYS A 207 0.22 -6.53 -20.60
CA LYS A 207 1.34 -6.84 -21.52
C LYS A 207 2.40 -5.75 -21.60
N ASN A 208 2.12 -4.56 -21.09
CA ASN A 208 3.05 -3.45 -21.10
C ASN A 208 4.18 -3.73 -20.10
N SER A 209 5.41 -3.41 -20.50
CA SER A 209 6.59 -3.59 -19.65
C SER A 209 6.49 -2.82 -18.33
N LEU A 210 5.82 -1.66 -18.32
CA LEU A 210 5.62 -0.85 -17.12
C LEU A 210 4.82 -1.61 -16.05
N PHE A 211 3.65 -2.14 -16.42
CA PHE A 211 2.82 -2.86 -15.46
C PHE A 211 3.44 -4.19 -15.05
N GLN A 212 4.09 -4.89 -15.99
CA GLN A 212 4.86 -6.10 -15.67
C GLN A 212 5.99 -5.83 -14.67
N GLU A 213 6.68 -4.69 -14.78
CA GLU A 213 7.71 -4.26 -13.84
C GLU A 213 7.12 -3.94 -12.45
N ILE A 214 5.96 -3.29 -12.39
CA ILE A 214 5.22 -3.06 -11.12
C ILE A 214 4.89 -4.38 -10.44
N VAL A 215 4.29 -5.34 -11.16
CA VAL A 215 3.95 -6.66 -10.60
C VAL A 215 5.22 -7.37 -10.12
N MET A 216 6.30 -7.32 -10.89
CA MET A 216 7.60 -7.89 -10.50
C MET A 216 8.15 -7.24 -9.23
N HIS A 217 8.05 -5.91 -9.06
CA HIS A 217 8.46 -5.24 -7.84
C HIS A 217 7.67 -5.73 -6.63
N VAL A 218 6.33 -5.78 -6.72
CA VAL A 218 5.47 -6.27 -5.64
C VAL A 218 5.80 -7.74 -5.30
N GLN A 219 5.96 -8.60 -6.31
CA GLN A 219 6.36 -10.00 -6.12
C GLN A 219 7.72 -10.12 -5.40
N ASN A 220 8.71 -9.32 -5.80
CA ASN A 220 10.05 -9.36 -5.24
C ASN A 220 10.09 -8.82 -3.81
N ASP A 221 9.33 -7.76 -3.53
CA ASP A 221 9.24 -7.16 -2.20
C ASP A 221 8.60 -8.14 -1.20
N LEU A 222 7.51 -8.79 -1.59
CA LEU A 222 6.86 -9.81 -0.77
C LEU A 222 7.77 -11.04 -0.55
N GLN A 223 8.50 -11.47 -1.58
CA GLN A 223 9.51 -12.54 -1.42
C GLN A 223 10.66 -12.12 -0.51
N THR A 224 11.11 -10.88 -0.60
CA THR A 224 12.14 -10.32 0.27
C THR A 224 11.67 -10.34 1.71
N ALA A 225 10.43 -9.89 1.97
CA ALA A 225 9.84 -9.92 3.29
C ALA A 225 9.72 -11.34 3.88
N LEU A 226 9.37 -12.32 3.05
CA LEU A 226 9.25 -13.72 3.45
C LEU A 226 10.60 -14.34 3.85
N LEU A 227 11.70 -13.90 3.23
CA LEU A 227 13.03 -14.47 3.42
C LEU A 227 13.88 -13.69 4.43
N ALA A 228 13.55 -12.43 4.70
CA ALA A 228 14.34 -11.54 5.53
C ALA A 228 14.32 -11.96 7.02
N ALA A 229 15.50 -12.09 7.61
CA ALA A 229 15.64 -12.26 9.04
C ALA A 229 15.39 -10.93 9.80
N PRO A 230 14.95 -10.98 11.07
CA PRO A 230 14.72 -9.76 11.87
C PRO A 230 15.91 -8.79 11.94
N ALA A 231 17.14 -9.30 11.86
CA ALA A 231 18.35 -8.48 11.87
C ALA A 231 18.52 -7.62 10.60
N GLU A 232 17.81 -7.94 9.52
CA GLU A 232 17.92 -7.27 8.21
C GLU A 232 16.89 -6.14 8.03
N TRP A 233 15.83 -6.08 8.84
CA TRP A 233 14.70 -5.17 8.63
C TRP A 233 15.09 -3.69 8.65
N GLU A 234 16.00 -3.28 9.53
CA GLU A 234 16.47 -1.89 9.58
C GLU A 234 17.36 -1.53 8.38
N ALA A 235 18.07 -2.52 7.81
CA ALA A 235 18.81 -2.31 6.56
C ALA A 235 17.85 -2.17 5.38
N LEU A 236 16.83 -3.04 5.32
CA LEU A 236 15.76 -2.99 4.32
C LEU A 236 15.01 -1.67 4.36
N ARG A 237 14.66 -1.13 5.54
CA ARG A 237 14.05 0.21 5.67
C ARG A 237 14.85 1.29 4.95
N LYS A 238 16.18 1.27 5.08
CA LYS A 238 17.08 2.26 4.47
C LYS A 238 17.23 2.06 2.98
N GLU A 239 17.34 0.80 2.55
CA GLU A 239 17.40 0.42 1.14
C GLU A 239 16.13 0.84 0.40
N TYR A 240 14.97 0.43 0.93
CA TYR A 240 13.68 0.71 0.32
C TYR A 240 13.29 2.18 0.35
N GLY A 241 13.87 2.98 1.24
CA GLY A 241 13.77 4.45 1.19
C GLY A 241 14.30 5.09 -0.10
N GLN A 242 14.92 4.31 -0.99
CA GLN A 242 15.42 4.75 -2.31
C GLN A 242 14.67 4.08 -3.47
N HIS A 243 13.85 3.08 -3.20
CA HIS A 243 13.13 2.33 -4.22
C HIS A 243 11.79 2.98 -4.52
N THR A 244 11.39 2.99 -5.79
CA THR A 244 10.11 3.50 -6.28
C THR A 244 9.30 2.37 -6.90
N ILE A 245 7.98 2.54 -7.02
CA ILE A 245 7.11 1.56 -7.70
C ILE A 245 7.00 1.86 -9.19
N LEU A 246 6.99 3.15 -9.56
CA LEU A 246 7.07 3.61 -10.93
C LEU A 246 8.48 4.13 -11.27
N PRO A 247 8.89 4.03 -12.55
CA PRO A 247 10.04 4.77 -13.06
C PRO A 247 9.87 6.29 -12.92
N GLU A 248 10.99 6.99 -12.70
CA GLU A 248 11.03 8.44 -12.46
C GLU A 248 10.23 9.27 -13.46
N GLN A 249 10.31 8.92 -14.74
CA GLN A 249 9.63 9.63 -15.83
C GLN A 249 8.10 9.64 -15.73
N TYR A 250 7.51 8.73 -14.94
CA TYR A 250 6.07 8.64 -14.72
C TYR A 250 5.62 9.24 -13.38
N ALA A 251 6.54 9.50 -12.45
CA ALA A 251 6.22 9.89 -11.08
C ALA A 251 5.39 11.17 -11.01
N ALA A 252 5.71 12.20 -11.81
CA ALA A 252 4.95 13.45 -11.84
C ALA A 252 3.55 13.29 -12.49
N ARG A 253 3.45 12.54 -13.61
CA ARG A 253 2.17 12.25 -14.27
C ARG A 253 1.23 11.45 -13.37
N MET A 254 1.77 10.56 -12.54
CA MET A 254 0.97 9.79 -11.58
C MET A 254 0.21 10.71 -10.61
N LEU A 255 0.78 11.84 -10.20
CA LEU A 255 0.11 12.78 -9.28
C LEU A 255 -1.04 13.55 -9.93
N GLU A 256 -1.13 13.51 -11.27
CA GLU A 256 -2.17 14.18 -12.06
C GLU A 256 -3.36 13.27 -12.40
N TYR A 257 -3.23 11.97 -12.13
CA TYR A 257 -4.29 10.96 -12.30
C TYR A 257 -5.34 11.09 -11.19
#